data_AF-A0A165VSM9-F1
#
_entry.id   AF-A0A165VSM9-F1
#
_cell.length_a   1.000
_cell.length_b   1.000
_cell.length_c   1.000
_cell.angle_alpha   90.00
_cell.angle_beta   90.00
_cell.angle_gamma   90.00
#
_symmetry.space_group_name_H-M   'P 1'
#
loop_
_entity.id
_entity.type
_entity.pdbx_description
1 polymer ?
#
loop_
_entity_poly.entity_id
_entity_poly.type
_entity_poly.pdbx_seq_one_letter_code
_entity_poly.pdbx_strand_id
1 'polypeptide(L)'
;MSANLSQLKDHLVQHLLMDPELTSSEETAASELDDFVSYLSSEIWPCLPKELRNASYSTLANVPGIDEFALEELTPPTVIESLLSYGICSGDDDAFRLLRKVLQDYVKELCAPPPIWSATRAKECELCGREVPLTYHHLIPRSTHAKVLKRKWHPEEMLNSVAWLCRPCHSAVHRVASNEDLARSYYTLDLLLEREDIQKWTRYASKQRYGVKRG
;
A
#
# COMPACT_ATOMS: atom_id res chain seq x y z
N MET A 1 -13.81 -1.59 -3.09
CA MET A 1 -13.14 -0.32 -3.46
C MET A 1 -11.74 -0.64 -3.98
N SER A 2 -11.26 0.03 -5.03
CA SER A 2 -9.88 -0.12 -5.50
C SER A 2 -8.91 0.46 -4.45
N ALA A 3 -7.77 -0.19 -4.17
CA ALA A 3 -6.75 0.35 -3.28
C ALA A 3 -6.28 1.75 -3.73
N ASN A 4 -6.16 1.93 -5.04
CA ASN A 4 -5.78 3.21 -5.64
C ASN A 4 -6.82 4.33 -5.40
N LEU A 5 -8.12 4.01 -5.30
CA LEU A 5 -9.14 5.00 -4.93
C LEU A 5 -8.97 5.45 -3.47
N SER A 6 -8.62 4.52 -2.57
CA SER A 6 -8.32 4.86 -1.18
C SER A 6 -7.13 5.82 -1.10
N GLN A 7 -6.06 5.51 -1.85
CA GLN A 7 -4.88 6.38 -1.89
C GLN A 7 -5.20 7.78 -2.44
N LEU A 8 -6.04 7.88 -3.48
CA LEU A 8 -6.48 9.19 -3.99
C LEU A 8 -7.24 9.99 -2.92
N LYS A 9 -8.13 9.33 -2.16
CA LYS A 9 -8.84 9.98 -1.04
C LYS A 9 -7.85 10.51 -0.01
N ASP A 10 -6.85 9.71 0.36
CA ASP A 10 -5.84 10.12 1.35
C ASP A 10 -5.06 11.37 0.89
N HIS A 11 -4.72 11.46 -0.40
CA HIS A 11 -4.10 12.66 -0.95
C HIS A 11 -5.03 13.87 -1.00
N LEU A 12 -6.33 13.68 -1.31
CA LEU A 12 -7.31 14.76 -1.21
C LEU A 12 -7.40 15.29 0.23
N VAL A 13 -7.50 14.40 1.23
CA VAL A 13 -7.48 14.79 2.65
C VAL A 13 -6.22 15.59 2.98
N GLN A 14 -5.03 15.08 2.60
CA GLN A 14 -3.75 15.74 2.89
C GLN A 14 -3.70 17.16 2.33
N HIS A 15 -4.10 17.35 1.08
CA HIS A 15 -4.05 18.67 0.43
C HIS A 15 -5.12 19.64 0.94
N LEU A 16 -6.29 19.13 1.35
CA LEU A 16 -7.35 19.95 1.94
C LEU A 16 -7.06 20.34 3.39
N LEU A 17 -6.39 19.48 4.17
CA LEU A 17 -5.96 19.79 5.54
C LEU A 17 -4.80 20.79 5.63
N MET A 18 -4.10 21.04 4.51
CA MET A 18 -3.11 22.12 4.46
C MET A 18 -3.75 23.51 4.39
N ASP A 19 -5.08 23.60 4.28
CA ASP A 19 -5.84 24.85 4.36
C ASP A 19 -6.22 25.20 5.82
N PRO A 20 -5.80 26.36 6.34
CA PRO A 20 -6.11 26.80 7.70
C PRO A 20 -7.61 26.89 8.04
N GLU A 21 -8.50 27.16 7.07
CA GLU A 21 -9.92 27.44 7.34
C GLU A 21 -10.72 26.18 7.75
N LEU A 22 -10.27 24.99 7.34
CA LEU A 22 -10.92 23.70 7.64
C LEU A 22 -10.54 23.11 9.01
N THR A 23 -9.62 23.75 9.75
CA THR A 23 -9.08 23.20 11.01
C THR A 23 -9.86 23.63 12.28
N SER A 24 -11.01 24.29 12.13
CA SER A 24 -11.79 24.77 13.27
C SER A 24 -12.89 23.78 13.70
N SER A 25 -12.69 23.15 14.87
CA SER A 25 -13.57 22.22 15.63
C SER A 25 -13.40 20.71 15.35
N GLU A 26 -12.80 19.99 16.33
CA GLU A 26 -12.06 18.72 16.12
C GLU A 26 -12.88 17.44 15.89
N GLU A 27 -14.22 17.45 15.98
CA GLU A 27 -15.03 16.23 15.73
C GLU A 27 -16.04 16.39 14.59
N THR A 28 -16.77 17.51 14.52
CA THR A 28 -17.73 17.76 13.43
C THR A 28 -17.02 18.07 12.12
N ALA A 29 -15.92 18.83 12.15
CA ALA A 29 -15.15 19.16 10.94
C ALA A 29 -14.47 17.94 10.31
N ALA A 30 -14.07 16.95 11.12
CA ALA A 30 -13.45 15.73 10.62
C ALA A 30 -14.44 14.86 9.84
N SER A 31 -15.68 14.73 10.33
CA SER A 31 -16.74 14.00 9.64
C SER A 31 -17.19 14.72 8.37
N GLU A 32 -17.35 16.04 8.42
CA GLU A 32 -17.74 16.85 7.25
C GLU A 32 -16.67 16.82 6.16
N LEU A 33 -15.38 16.82 6.54
CA LEU A 33 -14.27 16.67 5.61
C LEU A 33 -14.25 15.28 4.96
N ASP A 34 -14.50 14.20 5.70
CA ASP A 34 -14.53 12.84 5.14
C ASP A 34 -15.67 12.66 4.14
N ASP A 35 -16.86 13.20 4.45
CA ASP A 35 -18.01 13.21 3.53
C ASP A 35 -17.70 14.02 2.27
N PHE A 36 -17.09 15.20 2.43
CA PHE A 36 -16.70 16.06 1.32
C PHE A 36 -15.64 15.40 0.42
N VAL A 37 -14.58 14.82 1.00
CA VAL A 37 -13.57 14.07 0.25
C VAL A 37 -14.17 12.86 -0.44
N SER A 38 -15.07 12.15 0.24
CA SER A 38 -15.77 11.02 -0.35
C SER A 38 -16.59 11.45 -1.57
N TYR A 39 -17.30 12.57 -1.50
CA TYR A 39 -17.97 13.18 -2.64
C TYR A 39 -16.98 13.53 -3.77
N LEU A 40 -15.95 14.33 -3.50
CA LEU A 40 -14.97 14.76 -4.51
C LEU A 40 -14.32 13.56 -5.20
N SER A 41 -13.89 12.56 -4.44
CA SER A 41 -13.29 11.34 -4.98
C SER A 41 -14.27 10.56 -5.86
N SER A 42 -15.57 10.56 -5.54
CA SER A 42 -16.58 9.84 -6.31
C SER A 42 -16.89 10.51 -7.65
N GLU A 43 -16.74 11.84 -7.74
CA GLU A 43 -16.90 12.62 -8.97
C GLU A 43 -15.64 12.58 -9.85
N ILE A 44 -14.46 12.71 -9.24
CA ILE A 44 -13.18 12.76 -9.97
C ILE A 44 -12.81 11.37 -10.50
N TRP A 45 -12.93 10.32 -9.68
CA TRP A 45 -12.40 8.99 -10.00
C TRP A 45 -12.92 8.39 -11.31
N PRO A 46 -14.22 8.44 -11.64
CA PRO A 46 -14.73 7.89 -12.90
C PRO A 46 -14.18 8.59 -14.14
N CYS A 47 -13.87 9.89 -14.03
CA CYS A 47 -13.33 10.69 -15.13
C CYS A 47 -11.82 10.49 -15.33
N LEU A 48 -11.12 9.90 -14.36
CA LEU A 48 -9.69 9.65 -14.51
C LEU A 48 -9.39 8.58 -15.59
N PRO A 49 -8.41 8.83 -16.46
CA PRO A 49 -7.87 7.86 -17.41
C PRO A 49 -7.46 6.54 -16.72
N LYS A 50 -7.51 5.44 -17.47
CA LYS A 50 -7.21 4.10 -16.92
C LYS A 50 -5.76 3.99 -16.48
N GLU A 51 -4.88 4.75 -17.10
CA GLU A 51 -3.45 4.87 -16.82
C GLU A 51 -3.23 5.38 -15.39
N LEU A 52 -4.00 6.39 -14.96
CA LEU A 52 -3.94 6.94 -13.60
C LEU A 52 -4.64 6.05 -12.58
N ARG A 53 -5.78 5.45 -12.94
CA ARG A 53 -6.52 4.56 -12.03
C ARG A 53 -5.78 3.27 -11.72
N ASN A 54 -4.97 2.78 -12.65
CA ASN A 54 -4.19 1.55 -12.52
C ASN A 54 -2.68 1.82 -12.36
N ALA A 55 -2.30 3.05 -12.04
CA ALA A 55 -0.91 3.41 -11.81
C ALA A 55 -0.30 2.56 -10.67
N SER A 56 0.94 2.15 -10.86
CA SER A 56 1.74 1.38 -9.92
C SER A 56 3.21 1.46 -10.32
N TYR A 57 4.11 1.04 -9.43
CA TYR A 57 5.54 0.96 -9.72
C TYR A 57 5.87 0.22 -11.04
N SER A 58 5.14 -0.85 -11.37
CA SER A 58 5.37 -1.65 -12.58
C SER A 58 4.83 -0.99 -13.86
N THR A 59 3.86 -0.09 -13.74
CA THR A 59 3.23 0.59 -14.89
C THR A 59 3.78 1.99 -15.12
N LEU A 60 4.68 2.51 -14.27
CA LEU A 60 5.23 3.87 -14.33
C LEU A 60 5.72 4.26 -15.73
N ALA A 61 6.38 3.34 -16.44
CA ALA A 61 6.89 3.59 -17.79
C ALA A 61 5.78 3.91 -18.83
N ASN A 62 4.53 3.56 -18.52
CA ASN A 62 3.37 3.74 -19.38
C ASN A 62 2.40 4.81 -18.86
N VAL A 63 2.70 5.49 -17.74
CA VAL A 63 1.87 6.58 -17.22
C VAL A 63 2.40 7.90 -17.78
N PRO A 64 1.65 8.60 -18.66
CA PRO A 64 2.02 9.94 -19.12
C PRO A 64 2.20 10.90 -17.95
N GLY A 65 3.00 11.95 -18.13
CA GLY A 65 3.09 13.00 -17.12
C GLY A 65 1.71 13.60 -16.83
N ILE A 66 1.43 13.99 -15.58
CA ILE A 66 0.15 14.64 -15.22
C ILE A 66 -0.11 15.87 -16.10
N ASP A 67 0.96 16.53 -16.56
CA ASP A 67 0.90 17.70 -17.44
C ASP A 67 0.48 17.40 -18.88
N GLU A 68 0.46 16.12 -19.28
CA GLU A 68 -0.05 15.69 -20.58
C GLU A 68 -1.58 15.51 -20.60
N PHE A 69 -2.22 15.52 -19.43
CA PHE A 69 -3.67 15.43 -19.31
C PHE A 69 -4.32 16.82 -19.21
N ALA A 70 -5.34 17.06 -20.03
CA ALA A 70 -6.20 18.24 -19.96
C ALA A 70 -7.15 18.11 -18.76
N LEU A 71 -6.69 18.53 -17.56
CA LEU A 71 -7.46 18.42 -16.32
C LEU A 71 -8.78 19.18 -16.38
N GLU A 72 -8.84 20.22 -17.19
CA GLU A 72 -10.02 21.04 -17.46
C GLU A 72 -11.14 20.22 -18.14
N GLU A 73 -10.77 19.23 -18.96
CA GLU A 73 -11.72 18.32 -19.61
C GLU A 73 -12.09 17.12 -18.72
N LEU A 74 -11.17 16.71 -17.85
CA LEU A 74 -11.33 15.55 -16.98
C LEU A 74 -12.04 15.86 -15.66
N THR A 75 -12.10 17.14 -15.27
CA THR A 75 -12.69 17.54 -13.99
C THR A 75 -14.15 17.97 -14.18
N PRO A 76 -15.12 17.32 -13.52
CA PRO A 76 -16.50 17.78 -13.56
C PRO A 76 -16.64 19.23 -13.04
N PRO A 77 -17.44 20.11 -13.67
CA PRO A 77 -17.64 21.48 -13.19
C PRO A 77 -18.16 21.54 -11.75
N THR A 78 -18.98 20.56 -11.35
CA THR A 78 -19.52 20.42 -9.98
C THR A 78 -18.43 20.31 -8.92
N VAL A 79 -17.27 19.73 -9.26
CA VAL A 79 -16.09 19.65 -8.38
C VAL A 79 -15.51 21.04 -8.15
N ILE A 80 -15.33 21.82 -9.23
CA ILE A 80 -14.81 23.18 -9.15
C ILE A 80 -15.75 24.08 -8.34
N GLU A 81 -17.05 24.06 -8.67
CA GLU A 81 -18.07 24.81 -7.94
C GLU A 81 -18.07 24.48 -6.44
N SER A 82 -17.90 23.20 -6.09
CA SER A 82 -17.84 22.76 -4.70
C SER A 82 -16.58 23.29 -4.00
N LEU A 83 -15.41 23.23 -4.64
CA LEU A 83 -14.16 23.76 -4.07
C LEU A 83 -14.25 25.28 -3.82
N LEU A 84 -14.86 26.02 -4.74
CA LEU A 84 -15.11 27.45 -4.56
C LEU A 84 -16.14 27.73 -3.46
N SER A 85 -17.23 26.97 -3.43
CA SER A 85 -18.31 27.15 -2.44
C SER A 85 -17.84 26.88 -1.01
N TYR A 86 -16.87 25.97 -0.83
CA TYR A 86 -16.26 25.68 0.47
C TYR A 86 -15.08 26.61 0.81
N GLY A 87 -14.77 27.59 -0.03
CA GLY A 87 -13.69 28.56 0.20
C GLY A 87 -12.27 28.02 -0.03
N ILE A 88 -12.14 26.75 -0.44
CA ILE A 88 -10.85 26.07 -0.63
C ILE A 88 -10.04 26.71 -1.77
N CYS A 89 -10.72 27.28 -2.76
CA CYS A 89 -10.09 27.92 -3.92
C CYS A 89 -10.71 29.28 -4.18
N SER A 90 -9.90 30.24 -4.66
CA SER A 90 -10.37 31.58 -5.00
C SER A 90 -10.82 31.71 -6.47
N GLY A 91 -10.57 30.69 -7.29
CA GLY A 91 -10.99 30.60 -8.68
C GLY A 91 -10.65 29.26 -9.32
N ASP A 92 -11.12 29.06 -10.55
CA ASP A 92 -10.96 27.81 -11.31
C ASP A 92 -9.48 27.42 -11.46
N ASP A 93 -8.60 28.39 -11.74
CA ASP A 93 -7.15 28.17 -11.89
C ASP A 93 -6.51 27.59 -10.62
N ASP A 94 -6.97 28.03 -9.44
CA ASP A 94 -6.49 27.53 -8.16
C ASP A 94 -6.99 26.10 -7.92
N ALA A 95 -8.25 25.83 -8.27
CA ALA A 95 -8.82 24.49 -8.19
C ALA A 95 -8.10 23.49 -9.11
N PHE A 96 -7.82 23.87 -10.36
CA PHE A 96 -7.03 23.02 -11.26
C PHE A 96 -5.60 22.81 -10.77
N ARG A 97 -4.98 23.84 -10.18
CA ARG A 97 -3.64 23.72 -9.58
C ARG A 97 -3.62 22.76 -8.39
N LEU A 98 -4.63 22.84 -7.52
CA LEU A 98 -4.82 21.92 -6.40
C LEU A 98 -4.97 20.48 -6.88
N LEU A 99 -5.91 20.23 -7.79
CA LEU A 99 -6.16 18.90 -8.35
C LEU A 99 -4.93 18.33 -9.06
N ARG A 100 -4.20 19.18 -9.81
CA ARG A 100 -2.93 18.81 -10.43
C ARG A 100 -1.92 18.34 -9.39
N LYS A 101 -1.77 19.07 -8.28
CA LYS A 101 -0.83 18.72 -7.21
C LYS A 101 -1.23 17.42 -6.51
N VAL A 102 -2.52 17.23 -6.23
CA VAL A 102 -3.08 16.00 -5.66
C VAL A 102 -2.74 14.80 -6.55
N LEU A 103 -3.01 14.90 -7.86
CA LEU A 103 -2.75 13.80 -8.80
C LEU A 103 -1.25 13.53 -8.98
N GLN A 104 -0.41 14.56 -8.97
CA GLN A 104 1.05 14.41 -9.01
C GLN A 104 1.58 13.64 -7.79
N ASP A 105 1.12 13.99 -6.59
CA ASP A 105 1.56 13.30 -5.35
C ASP A 105 1.00 11.88 -5.29
N TYR A 106 -0.26 11.69 -5.69
CA TYR A 106 -0.90 10.39 -5.83
C TYR A 106 -0.12 9.44 -6.75
N VAL A 107 0.22 9.88 -7.97
CA VAL A 107 1.01 9.05 -8.89
C VAL A 107 2.42 8.83 -8.35
N LYS A 108 3.04 9.86 -7.75
CA LYS A 108 4.38 9.74 -7.18
C LYS A 108 4.44 8.69 -6.07
N GLU A 109 3.43 8.62 -5.21
CA GLU A 109 3.37 7.62 -4.14
C GLU A 109 3.08 6.22 -4.68
N LEU A 110 2.09 6.06 -5.57
CA LEU A 110 1.78 4.76 -6.17
C LEU A 110 2.93 4.17 -7.01
N CYS A 111 3.71 5.05 -7.65
CA CYS A 111 4.84 4.67 -8.47
C CYS A 111 6.18 4.73 -7.73
N ALA A 112 6.17 5.02 -6.42
CA ALA A 112 7.39 5.01 -5.63
C ALA A 112 8.06 3.64 -5.70
N PRO A 113 9.40 3.58 -5.82
CA PRO A 113 10.08 2.30 -5.75
C PRO A 113 9.74 1.61 -4.44
N PRO A 114 9.57 0.28 -4.43
CA PRO A 114 9.40 -0.45 -3.20
C PRO A 114 10.58 -0.12 -2.27
N PRO A 115 10.34 0.08 -0.96
CA PRO A 115 11.37 0.48 -0.03
C PRO A 115 12.57 -0.45 -0.13
N ILE A 116 13.78 0.12 -0.06
CA ILE A 116 15.03 -0.64 -0.03
C ILE A 116 14.90 -1.66 1.10
N TRP A 117 15.13 -2.94 0.80
CA TRP A 117 14.85 -4.05 1.73
C TRP A 117 15.44 -3.84 3.13
N SER A 118 16.58 -3.17 3.29
CA SER A 118 17.16 -2.87 4.61
C SER A 118 16.30 -1.91 5.45
N ALA A 119 15.55 -1.01 4.82
CA ALA A 119 14.66 -0.07 5.47
C ALA A 119 13.35 -0.71 5.95
N THR A 120 12.98 -1.89 5.42
CA THR A 120 11.78 -2.62 5.88
C THR A 120 12.05 -3.57 7.03
N ARG A 121 13.28 -3.58 7.58
CA ARG A 121 13.67 -4.52 8.64
C ARG A 121 12.83 -4.33 9.89
N ALA A 122 12.00 -5.33 10.18
CA ALA A 122 11.24 -5.40 11.42
C ALA A 122 12.17 -5.46 12.66
N LYS A 123 11.68 -4.94 13.79
CA LYS A 123 12.36 -5.08 15.09
C LYS A 123 12.24 -6.50 15.64
N GLU A 124 11.09 -7.13 15.40
CA GLU A 124 10.74 -8.44 15.92
C GLU A 124 10.48 -9.44 14.78
N CYS A 125 10.60 -10.73 15.09
CA CYS A 125 10.25 -11.79 14.14
C CYS A 125 8.74 -11.77 13.86
N GLU A 126 8.35 -11.56 12.62
CA GLU A 126 6.95 -11.40 12.21
C GLU A 126 6.08 -12.66 12.42
N LEU A 127 6.70 -13.83 12.66
CA LEU A 127 5.97 -15.04 13.05
C LEU A 127 5.87 -15.27 14.56
N CYS A 128 6.93 -15.00 15.33
CA CYS A 128 6.96 -15.37 16.76
C CYS A 128 7.04 -14.20 17.74
N GLY A 129 7.08 -12.96 17.25
CA GLY A 129 7.11 -11.74 18.06
C GLY A 129 8.37 -11.57 18.91
N ARG A 130 9.47 -12.25 18.58
CA ARG A 130 10.72 -12.14 19.34
C ARG A 130 11.66 -11.11 18.73
N GLU A 131 12.17 -10.22 19.56
CA GLU A 131 13.25 -9.29 19.24
C GLU A 131 14.61 -10.02 19.26
N VAL A 132 14.97 -10.62 18.13
CA VAL A 132 16.20 -11.41 17.93
C VAL A 132 16.73 -11.16 16.51
N PRO A 133 17.96 -11.57 16.16
CA PRO A 133 18.45 -11.41 14.80
C PRO A 133 17.55 -12.09 13.76
N LEU A 134 17.10 -11.27 12.82
CA LEU A 134 16.19 -11.66 11.75
C LEU A 134 16.94 -11.94 10.45
N THR A 135 16.29 -12.73 9.61
CA THR A 135 16.70 -13.12 8.27
C THR A 135 15.62 -12.70 7.28
N TYR A 136 16.05 -12.40 6.07
CA TYR A 136 15.16 -12.05 4.96
C TYR A 136 14.58 -13.32 4.35
N HIS A 137 13.26 -13.50 4.43
CA HIS A 137 12.56 -14.68 3.90
C HIS A 137 11.64 -14.24 2.76
N HIS A 138 11.76 -14.86 1.58
CA HIS A 138 10.83 -14.63 0.48
C HIS A 138 9.58 -15.49 0.68
N LEU A 139 8.42 -14.84 0.79
CA LEU A 139 7.12 -15.52 0.97
C LEU A 139 6.75 -16.31 -0.28
N ILE A 140 7.10 -15.80 -1.47
CA ILE A 140 7.13 -16.56 -2.72
C ILE A 140 8.59 -16.95 -3.00
N PRO A 141 9.00 -18.21 -2.80
CA PRO A 141 10.39 -18.60 -2.99
C PRO A 141 10.91 -18.28 -4.38
N ARG A 142 12.09 -17.64 -4.48
CA ARG A 142 12.68 -17.20 -5.76
C ARG A 142 12.81 -18.30 -6.80
N SER A 143 13.05 -19.54 -6.36
CA SER A 143 13.12 -20.73 -7.22
C SER A 143 11.81 -21.04 -7.94
N THR A 144 10.68 -20.48 -7.49
CA THR A 144 9.35 -20.69 -8.06
C THR A 144 8.87 -19.54 -8.95
N HIS A 145 9.56 -18.40 -8.99
CA HIS A 145 9.11 -17.18 -9.69
C HIS A 145 8.74 -17.42 -11.15
N ALA A 146 9.61 -18.09 -11.91
CA ALA A 146 9.34 -18.43 -13.31
C ALA A 146 8.07 -19.29 -13.48
N LYS A 147 7.81 -20.20 -12.52
CA LYS A 147 6.62 -21.06 -12.52
C LYS A 147 5.37 -20.27 -12.12
N VAL A 148 5.46 -19.40 -11.13
CA VAL A 148 4.38 -18.51 -10.67
C VAL A 148 3.87 -17.65 -11.83
N LEU A 149 4.78 -16.99 -12.57
CA LEU A 149 4.42 -16.17 -13.73
C LEU A 149 3.83 -17.01 -14.87
N LYS A 150 4.49 -18.12 -15.22
CA LYS A 150 4.00 -19.03 -16.27
C LYS A 150 2.60 -19.57 -15.98
N ARG A 151 2.29 -19.84 -14.71
CA ARG A 151 0.99 -20.36 -14.27
C ARG A 151 0.00 -19.28 -13.87
N LYS A 152 0.40 -18.00 -13.90
CA LYS A 152 -0.40 -16.85 -13.47
C LYS A 152 -0.99 -17.03 -12.07
N TRP A 153 -0.19 -17.54 -11.13
CA TRP A 153 -0.63 -17.66 -9.74
C TRP A 153 -0.69 -16.30 -9.06
N HIS A 154 0.34 -15.46 -9.27
CA HIS A 154 0.46 -14.12 -8.70
C HIS A 154 1.03 -13.16 -9.75
N PRO A 155 0.72 -11.86 -9.65
CA PRO A 155 1.35 -10.84 -10.48
C PRO A 155 2.84 -10.67 -10.14
N GLU A 156 3.58 -10.03 -11.05
CA GLU A 156 5.03 -9.85 -10.91
C GLU A 156 5.41 -9.03 -9.68
N GLU A 157 4.59 -8.03 -9.30
CA GLU A 157 4.83 -7.23 -8.10
C GLU A 157 4.89 -8.05 -6.79
N MET A 158 4.20 -9.19 -6.72
CA MET A 158 4.17 -10.02 -5.51
C MET A 158 5.38 -10.94 -5.34
N LEU A 159 6.17 -11.16 -6.39
CA LEU A 159 7.27 -12.13 -6.36
C LEU A 159 8.34 -11.77 -5.30
N ASN A 160 8.48 -10.49 -5.00
CA ASN A 160 9.43 -9.98 -4.02
C ASN A 160 8.82 -9.71 -2.65
N SER A 161 7.59 -10.18 -2.38
CA SER A 161 7.00 -10.16 -1.05
C SER A 161 7.84 -10.97 -0.06
N VAL A 162 8.11 -10.39 1.10
CA VAL A 162 9.06 -10.89 2.09
C VAL A 162 8.54 -10.79 3.51
N ALA A 163 9.17 -11.57 4.40
CA ALA A 163 9.00 -11.48 5.84
C ALA A 163 10.36 -11.50 6.55
N TRP A 164 10.45 -10.79 7.66
CA TRP A 164 11.57 -10.74 8.59
C TRP A 164 11.40 -11.79 9.68
N LEU A 165 12.07 -12.92 9.48
CA LEU A 165 11.93 -14.08 10.35
C LEU A 165 13.23 -14.37 11.10
N CYS A 166 13.13 -14.71 12.38
CA CYS A 166 14.26 -15.31 13.08
C CYS A 166 14.62 -16.67 12.46
N ARG A 167 15.90 -17.06 12.54
CA ARG A 167 16.40 -18.31 11.91
C ARG A 167 15.53 -19.55 12.23
N PRO A 168 15.10 -19.80 13.48
CA PRO A 168 14.22 -20.95 13.77
C PRO A 168 12.87 -20.91 13.04
N CYS A 169 12.23 -19.73 12.96
CA CYS A 169 10.95 -19.59 12.24
C CYS A 169 11.13 -19.74 10.74
N HIS A 170 12.20 -19.18 10.17
CA HIS A 170 12.54 -19.38 8.76
C HIS A 170 12.69 -20.88 8.45
N SER A 171 13.47 -21.62 9.26
CA SER A 171 13.62 -23.06 9.08
C SER A 171 12.30 -23.84 9.27
N ALA A 172 11.40 -23.36 10.12
CA ALA A 172 10.10 -24.00 10.30
C ALA A 172 9.20 -23.86 9.07
N VAL A 173 9.13 -22.66 8.46
CA VAL A 173 8.34 -22.41 7.24
C VAL A 173 8.74 -23.37 6.12
N HIS A 174 10.03 -23.54 5.85
CA HIS A 174 10.52 -24.49 4.82
C HIS A 174 10.40 -25.96 5.21
N ARG A 175 10.06 -26.28 6.47
CA ARG A 175 9.82 -27.67 6.91
C ARG A 175 8.35 -28.06 6.76
N VAL A 176 7.42 -27.12 6.93
CA VAL A 176 5.98 -27.42 6.94
C VAL A 176 5.35 -27.45 5.55
N ALA A 177 5.99 -26.82 4.56
CA ALA A 177 5.47 -26.71 3.20
C ALA A 177 6.61 -26.76 2.18
N SER A 178 6.33 -27.34 1.01
CA SER A 178 7.26 -27.26 -0.11
C SER A 178 7.33 -25.82 -0.65
N ASN A 179 8.40 -25.47 -1.37
CA ASN A 179 8.50 -24.15 -1.98
C ASN A 179 7.33 -23.84 -2.94
N GLU A 180 6.79 -24.86 -3.59
CA GLU A 180 5.63 -24.72 -4.46
C GLU A 180 4.34 -24.48 -3.68
N ASP A 181 4.13 -25.20 -2.56
CA ASP A 181 2.97 -24.97 -1.70
C ASP A 181 3.01 -23.59 -1.05
N LEU A 182 4.20 -23.14 -0.64
CA LEU A 182 4.43 -21.77 -0.16
C LEU A 182 4.01 -20.77 -1.23
N ALA A 183 4.55 -20.90 -2.45
CA ALA A 183 4.23 -20.00 -3.55
C ALA A 183 2.75 -20.03 -3.94
N ARG A 184 2.07 -21.18 -3.87
CA ARG A 184 0.70 -21.34 -4.36
C ARG A 184 -0.35 -20.99 -3.32
N SER A 185 -0.14 -21.40 -2.06
CA SER A 185 -1.19 -21.40 -1.04
C SER A 185 -0.83 -20.64 0.23
N TYR A 186 0.46 -20.32 0.45
CA TYR A 186 0.94 -19.68 1.69
C TYR A 186 1.93 -18.54 1.40
N TYR A 187 1.56 -17.68 0.46
CA TYR A 187 2.41 -16.63 -0.12
C TYR A 187 2.31 -15.28 0.61
N THR A 188 1.59 -15.22 1.73
CA THR A 188 1.53 -14.07 2.65
C THR A 188 1.78 -14.54 4.08
N LEU A 189 2.11 -13.60 4.98
CA LEU A 189 2.26 -13.88 6.39
C LEU A 189 0.95 -14.38 7.02
N ASP A 190 -0.17 -13.77 6.65
CA ASP A 190 -1.51 -14.15 7.15
C ASP A 190 -1.85 -15.60 6.77
N LEU A 191 -1.62 -15.99 5.51
CA LEU A 191 -1.83 -17.37 5.06
C LEU A 191 -0.93 -18.37 5.79
N LEU A 192 0.33 -17.99 6.10
CA LEU A 192 1.19 -18.83 6.93
C LEU A 192 0.63 -18.98 8.35
N LEU A 193 0.10 -17.90 8.93
CA LEU A 193 -0.49 -17.89 10.27
C LEU A 193 -1.84 -18.62 10.35
N GLU A 194 -2.53 -18.84 9.23
CA GLU A 194 -3.72 -19.69 9.18
C GLU A 194 -3.41 -21.18 9.37
N ARG A 195 -2.16 -21.62 9.14
CA ARG A 195 -1.79 -23.02 9.31
C ARG A 195 -1.65 -23.41 10.79
N GLU A 196 -2.31 -24.49 11.18
CA GLU A 196 -2.24 -24.98 12.56
C GLU A 196 -0.81 -25.33 13.03
N ASP A 197 0.01 -25.90 12.15
CA ASP A 197 1.39 -26.31 12.49
C ASP A 197 2.29 -25.10 12.72
N ILE A 198 2.16 -24.05 11.89
CA ILE A 198 2.79 -22.75 12.11
C ILE A 198 2.28 -22.13 13.41
N GLN A 199 0.97 -22.07 13.66
CA GLN A 199 0.45 -21.49 14.91
C GLN A 199 0.96 -22.22 16.16
N LYS A 200 1.05 -23.55 16.13
CA LYS A 200 1.62 -24.35 17.22
C LYS A 200 3.11 -24.03 17.39
N TRP A 201 3.84 -23.92 16.28
CA TRP A 201 5.25 -23.54 16.29
C TRP A 201 5.47 -22.13 16.85
N THR A 202 4.71 -21.13 16.41
CA THR A 202 4.88 -19.73 16.83
C THR A 202 4.62 -19.56 18.32
N ARG A 203 3.57 -20.20 18.85
CA ARG A 203 3.27 -20.26 20.30
C ARG A 203 4.38 -20.87 21.14
N TYR A 204 5.08 -21.87 20.60
CA TYR A 204 6.26 -22.46 21.25
C TYR A 204 7.48 -21.54 21.12
N ALA A 205 7.74 -21.06 19.91
CA ALA A 205 8.91 -20.27 19.54
C ALA A 205 8.96 -18.94 20.28
N SER A 206 7.82 -18.28 20.49
CA SER A 206 7.72 -16.99 21.19
C SER A 206 8.23 -17.05 22.63
N LYS A 207 8.15 -18.23 23.27
CA LYS A 207 8.59 -18.46 24.65
C LYS A 207 10.08 -18.82 24.76
N GLN A 208 10.77 -19.03 23.65
CA GLN A 208 12.16 -19.50 23.68
C GLN A 208 13.13 -18.35 23.95
N ARG A 209 13.99 -18.53 24.95
CA ARG A 209 15.06 -17.58 25.30
C ARG A 209 16.10 -17.52 24.18
N TYR A 210 16.60 -16.32 23.91
CA TYR A 210 17.68 -16.06 22.97
C TYR A 210 18.96 -15.68 23.72
N GLY A 211 20.14 -16.03 23.19
CA GLY A 211 21.43 -15.66 23.81
C GLY A 211 21.85 -16.47 25.04
N VAL A 212 21.05 -17.44 25.50
CA VAL A 212 21.41 -18.31 26.64
C VAL A 212 22.18 -19.52 26.11
N LYS A 213 23.48 -19.62 26.43
CA LYS A 213 24.25 -20.84 26.20
C LYS A 213 23.65 -21.96 27.05
N ARG A 214 23.24 -23.07 26.43
CA ARG A 214 22.95 -24.30 27.16
C ARG A 214 24.29 -24.86 27.63
N GLY A 215 24.46 -24.92 28.95
CA GLY A 215 25.57 -25.63 29.59
C GLY A 215 25.40 -27.13 29.46
#